data_AF-A0A7Z0WGQ1-F1
#
_entry.id   AF-A0A7Z0WGQ1-F1
#
_cell.length_a   1.000
_cell.length_b   1.000
_cell.length_c   1.000
_cell.angle_alpha   90.00
_cell.angle_beta   90.00
_cell.angle_gamma   90.00
#
_symmetry.space_group_name_H-M   'P 1'
#
loop_
_entity.id
_entity.type
_entity.pdbx_description
1 polymer ?
#
loop_
_entity_poly.entity_id
_entity_poly.type
_entity_poly.pdbx_seq_one_letter_code
_entity_poly.pdbx_strand_id
1 'polypeptide(L)' 'MPDTPEPAIEDDNEPEADVKQRFREALERKQALTRSGEEHADARSKVRDAHGPVSAKRTFRRKSG' A
#
# COMPACT_ATOMS: atom_id res chain seq x y z
N MET A 1 -23.07 12.89 12.80
CA MET A 1 -23.25 11.45 12.55
C MET A 1 -23.38 11.31 11.04
N PRO A 2 -22.42 10.73 10.29
CA PRO A 2 -22.73 10.35 8.93
C PRO A 2 -23.55 9.06 8.98
N ASP A 3 -24.82 9.14 8.55
CA ASP A 3 -25.62 7.97 8.19
C ASP A 3 -24.88 7.22 7.08
N THR A 4 -24.42 6.02 7.36
CA THR A 4 -23.94 5.09 6.34
C THR A 4 -25.18 4.39 5.78
N PRO A 5 -25.63 4.68 4.54
CA PRO A 5 -26.70 3.91 3.96
C PRO A 5 -26.20 2.47 3.72
N GLU A 6 -26.85 1.50 4.37
CA GLU A 6 -26.69 0.08 4.06
C GLU A 6 -27.02 -0.14 2.57
N PRO A 7 -26.12 -0.74 1.78
CA PRO A 7 -26.48 -1.17 0.44
C PRO A 7 -27.31 -2.45 0.55
N ALA A 8 -28.64 -2.29 0.70
CA ALA A 8 -29.60 -3.35 0.39
C ALA A 8 -29.63 -3.54 -1.13
N ILE A 9 -28.67 -4.30 -1.65
CA ILE A 9 -28.66 -4.70 -3.05
C ILE A 9 -29.19 -6.13 -3.12
N GLU A 10 -30.51 -6.23 -3.24
CA GLU A 10 -31.20 -7.47 -3.60
C GLU A 10 -31.06 -7.63 -5.12
N ASP A 11 -30.10 -8.45 -5.55
CA ASP A 11 -29.84 -8.77 -6.95
C ASP A 11 -30.48 -10.10 -7.33
N ASP A 12 -31.78 -10.07 -7.59
CA ASP A 12 -32.54 -11.22 -8.12
C ASP A 12 -32.35 -11.42 -9.64
N ASN A 13 -31.23 -10.95 -10.19
CA ASN A 13 -30.76 -11.30 -11.54
C ASN A 13 -29.50 -12.18 -11.41
N GLU A 14 -29.68 -13.50 -11.57
CA GLU A 14 -28.60 -14.51 -11.52
C GLU A 14 -27.32 -14.12 -12.30
N PRO A 15 -27.36 -13.58 -13.53
CA PRO A 15 -26.13 -13.20 -14.25
C PRO A 15 -25.44 -11.97 -13.64
N GLU A 16 -26.18 -11.03 -13.05
CA GLU A 16 -25.61 -9.83 -12.43
C GLU A 16 -25.02 -10.13 -11.05
N ALA A 17 -25.62 -11.07 -10.33
CA ALA A 17 -25.11 -11.56 -9.05
C ALA A 17 -23.73 -12.25 -9.19
N ASP A 18 -23.52 -13.06 -10.25
CA ASP A 18 -22.21 -13.69 -10.54
C ASP A 18 -21.13 -12.64 -10.80
N VAL A 19 -21.41 -11.63 -11.61
CA VAL A 19 -20.45 -10.54 -11.91
C VAL A 19 -20.09 -9.76 -10.63
N LYS A 20 -21.06 -9.46 -9.77
CA LYS A 20 -20.82 -8.74 -8.51
C LYS A 20 -20.02 -9.58 -7.51
N GLN A 21 -20.22 -10.89 -7.48
CA GLN A 21 -19.42 -11.81 -6.65
C GLN A 21 -17.97 -11.84 -7.13
N ARG A 22 -17.73 -11.99 -8.44
CA ARG A 22 -16.38 -11.96 -9.02
C ARG A 22 -15.67 -10.64 -8.79
N PHE A 23 -16.40 -9.52 -8.85
CA PHE A 23 -15.84 -8.20 -8.57
C PHE A 23 -15.43 -8.07 -7.10
N ARG A 24 -16.27 -8.54 -6.17
CA ARG A 24 -15.94 -8.59 -4.73
C ARG A 24 -14.70 -9.44 -4.48
N GLU A 25 -14.64 -10.64 -5.03
CA GLU A 25 -13.50 -11.55 -4.89
C GLU A 25 -12.19 -10.93 -5.45
N ALA A 26 -12.25 -10.28 -6.62
CA ALA A 26 -11.11 -9.60 -7.20
C ALA A 26 -10.62 -8.42 -6.34
N LEU A 27 -11.55 -7.68 -5.75
CA LEU A 27 -11.27 -6.56 -4.86
C LEU A 27 -10.61 -7.06 -3.56
N GLU A 28 -11.15 -8.12 -2.96
CA GLU A 28 -10.58 -8.77 -1.77
C GLU A 28 -9.17 -9.31 -2.04
N ARG A 29 -8.96 -9.99 -3.18
CA ARG A 29 -7.63 -10.47 -3.60
C ARG A 29 -6.63 -9.32 -3.72
N LYS A 30 -7.04 -8.19 -4.30
CA LYS A 30 -6.19 -6.99 -4.43
C LYS A 30 -5.87 -6.40 -3.06
N GLN A 31 -6.85 -6.29 -2.16
CA GLN A 31 -6.65 -5.77 -0.81
C GLN A 31 -5.75 -6.67 0.04
N ALA A 32 -5.88 -7.99 -0.09
CA ALA A 32 -5.01 -8.95 0.58
C ALA A 32 -3.54 -8.82 0.12
N LEU A 33 -3.32 -8.61 -1.18
CA LEU A 33 -1.99 -8.36 -1.75
C LEU A 33 -1.38 -7.03 -1.31
N THR A 34 -2.18 -5.99 -1.05
CA THR A 34 -1.66 -4.72 -0.55
C THR A 34 -1.34 -4.77 0.94
N ARG A 35 -2.15 -5.48 1.74
CA ARG A 35 -1.94 -5.60 3.20
C ARG A 35 -0.65 -6.32 3.56
N SER A 36 -0.19 -7.30 2.77
CA SER A 36 1.10 -7.95 3.01
C SER A 36 2.31 -7.02 2.87
N GLY A 37 2.18 -5.94 2.08
CA GLY A 37 3.20 -4.87 2.00
C GLY A 37 3.12 -3.86 3.15
N GLU A 38 1.96 -3.75 3.81
CA GLU A 38 1.71 -2.85 4.95
C GLU A 38 2.19 -3.43 6.30
N GLU A 39 2.43 -4.74 6.39
CA GLU A 39 3.06 -5.35 7.58
C GLU A 39 4.42 -4.70 7.93
N HIS A 40 5.12 -4.17 6.91
CA HIS A 40 6.37 -3.40 7.08
C HIS A 40 6.14 -1.90 7.30
N ALA A 41 4.94 -1.38 7.08
CA ALA A 41 4.60 0.03 7.30
C ALA A 41 4.43 0.34 8.79
N ASP A 42 3.79 -0.56 9.54
CA ASP A 42 3.63 -0.44 11.00
C ASP A 42 4.90 -0.87 11.76
N ALA A 43 5.66 -1.80 11.19
CA ALA A 43 6.98 -2.16 11.69
C ALA A 43 7.99 -1.05 11.36
N ARG A 44 8.05 -0.02 12.21
CA ARG A 44 9.13 0.97 12.16
C ARG A 44 10.47 0.25 12.04
N SER A 45 11.14 0.41 10.89
CA SER A 45 12.46 -0.18 10.65
C SER A 45 13.35 0.06 11.88
N LYS A 46 13.90 -1.02 12.44
CA LYS A 46 14.86 -0.93 13.55
C LYS A 46 16.10 -0.12 13.15
N VAL A 47 16.37 -0.07 11.84
CA VAL A 47 17.45 0.70 11.23
C VAL A 47 16.98 2.15 11.09
N ARG A 48 17.35 3.00 12.05
CA ARG A 48 17.05 4.44 12.05
C ARG A 48 17.91 5.24 11.06
N ASP A 49 19.05 4.68 10.65
CA ASP A 49 20.06 5.34 9.81
C ASP A 49 20.69 4.36 8.82
N ALA A 50 19.91 3.84 7.86
CA ALA A 50 20.47 2.98 6.80
C ALA A 50 21.59 3.71 6.04
N HIS A 51 21.38 5.00 5.81
CA HIS A 51 22.40 5.95 5.39
C HIS A 51 22.22 7.24 6.20
N GLY A 52 23.05 7.41 7.23
CA GLY A 52 23.11 8.66 7.98
C GLY A 52 23.64 9.83 7.12
N PRO A 53 23.49 11.08 7.58
CA PRO A 53 24.04 12.23 6.88
C PRO A 53 25.55 12.05 6.66
N VAL A 54 25.99 12.22 5.40
CA VAL A 54 27.40 12.13 5.03
C VAL A 54 28.20 13.10 5.89
N SER A 55 29.03 12.55 6.78
CA SER A 55 29.84 13.28 7.77
C SER A 55 30.77 14.31 7.11
N ALA A 56 31.30 14.02 5.91
CA ALA A 56 32.03 15.00 5.10
C ALA A 56 32.16 14.54 3.63
N LYS A 57 32.01 15.48 2.69
CA LYS A 57 32.36 15.26 1.28
C LYS A 57 33.88 15.33 1.14
N ARG A 58 34.54 14.22 0.75
CA ARG A 58 35.98 14.23 0.44
C ARG A 58 36.25 15.09 -0.79
N THR A 59 36.92 16.22 -0.60
CA THR A 59 37.38 17.07 -1.70
C THR A 59 38.78 16.64 -2.13
N PHE A 60 38.89 16.09 -3.34
CA PHE A 60 40.19 15.81 -3.95
C PHE A 60 40.75 17.10 -4.55
N ARG A 61 41.83 17.62 -3.96
CA ARG A 61 42.57 18.74 -4.54
C ARG A 61 43.21 18.26 -5.84
N ARG A 62 42.69 18.71 -6.98
CA ARG A 62 43.32 18.45 -8.29
C ARG A 62 44.65 19.21 -8.33
N LYS A 63 45.70 18.52 -8.76
CA LYS A 63 47.12 18.97 -8.76
C LYS A 63 47.44 20.05 -9.81
N SER A 64 46.45 20.71 -10.40
CA SER A 64 46.69 21.79 -11.35
C SER A 64 45.61 22.84 -11.18
N GLY A 65 45.95 23.83 -10.35
CA GLY A 65 45.51 25.21 -10.48
C GLY A 65 46.77 26.03 -10.67
#